data_AF-A0A6P8B0R4-F1
#
_entry.id   AF-A0A6P8B0R4-F1
#
_cell.length_a   1.000
_cell.length_b   1.000
_cell.length_c   1.000
_cell.angle_alpha   90.00
_cell.angle_beta   90.00
_cell.angle_gamma   90.00
#
_symmetry.space_group_name_H-M   'P 1'
#
loop_
_entity.id
_entity.type
_entity.pdbx_description
1 polymer ?
#
loop_
_entity_poly.entity_id
_entity_poly.type
_entity_poly.pdbx_seq_one_letter_code
_entity_poly.pdbx_strand_id
1 'polypeptide(L)'
;MYITIAKYLEICKASNQNMIAMFNRDFGEQDRYEKTANAIATTWLISFEQITRNAPLATLYLRNIANFTEKDIPISLLPDGRKDWDKVETVNILKRYTFVLDRGTVNRFDIYRLVHIAIRNWIQTQGDLGKQITKVICQLSEKFPWPTHKTRDVWTSYLPHTQTVLEFRGHYIKKEILELLQHNVAKVYNFPRQYKEAEQMHRKTLALSKKVLGPENPSTLSSMNNLALVFNRQGKYEKAEQMHRKTLELRERVLGPKNPSTFTNINNLVSLSKLLCIRKLFSRIY
;
A
#
# COMPACT_ATOMS: atom_id res chain seq x y z
N MET A 1 -35.75 -20.67 -8.10
CA MET A 1 -34.52 -21.44 -8.35
C MET A 1 -33.52 -21.12 -7.24
N TYR A 2 -33.29 -22.05 -6.31
CA TYR A 2 -32.49 -21.82 -5.11
C TYR A 2 -31.00 -21.65 -5.45
N ILE A 3 -30.34 -20.66 -4.84
CA ILE A 3 -28.87 -20.56 -4.84
C ILE A 3 -28.39 -21.28 -3.58
N THR A 4 -27.66 -22.39 -3.75
CA THR A 4 -27.04 -23.10 -2.63
C THR A 4 -25.92 -22.25 -2.02
N ILE A 5 -25.58 -22.44 -0.74
CA ILE A 5 -24.47 -21.73 -0.08
C ILE A 5 -23.17 -21.88 -0.88
N ALA A 6 -22.95 -23.04 -1.50
CA ALA A 6 -21.82 -23.28 -2.40
C ALA A 6 -21.86 -22.39 -3.66
N LYS A 7 -23.04 -22.27 -4.30
CA LYS A 7 -23.27 -21.40 -5.45
C LYS A 7 -23.15 -19.92 -5.07
N TYR A 8 -23.63 -19.53 -3.89
CA TYR A 8 -23.45 -18.19 -3.32
C TYR A 8 -21.97 -17.87 -3.10
N LEU A 9 -21.19 -18.80 -2.55
CA LEU A 9 -19.76 -18.64 -2.34
C LEU A 9 -18.96 -18.60 -3.66
N GLU A 10 -19.37 -19.36 -4.68
CA GLU A 10 -18.82 -19.25 -6.04
C GLU A 10 -19.12 -17.88 -6.67
N ILE A 11 -20.36 -17.41 -6.59
CA ILE A 11 -20.76 -16.09 -7.12
C ILE A 11 -20.06 -14.96 -6.36
N CYS A 12 -19.93 -15.09 -5.03
CA CYS A 12 -19.14 -14.21 -4.19
C CYS A 12 -17.68 -14.15 -4.65
N LYS A 13 -17.13 -15.23 -5.21
CA LYS A 13 -15.77 -15.27 -5.76
C LYS A 13 -15.69 -14.79 -7.22
N ALA A 14 -16.79 -14.82 -7.98
CA ALA A 14 -16.76 -14.74 -9.44
C ALA A 14 -16.81 -13.34 -10.06
N SER A 15 -17.51 -12.34 -9.49
CA SER A 15 -17.45 -10.93 -9.98
C SER A 15 -18.34 -10.00 -9.15
N ASN A 16 -17.91 -8.76 -8.94
CA ASN A 16 -18.70 -7.71 -8.30
C ASN A 16 -20.01 -7.41 -9.06
N GLN A 17 -20.07 -7.59 -10.38
CA GLN A 17 -21.28 -7.35 -11.17
C GLN A 17 -22.39 -8.38 -10.91
N ASN A 18 -22.03 -9.64 -10.70
CA ASN A 18 -22.99 -10.70 -10.36
C ASN A 18 -23.55 -10.51 -8.95
N MET A 19 -22.73 -10.03 -8.01
CA MET A 19 -23.19 -9.64 -6.66
C MET A 19 -24.14 -8.45 -6.69
N ILE A 20 -23.88 -7.41 -7.50
CA ILE A 20 -24.78 -6.26 -7.67
C ILE A 20 -26.12 -6.70 -8.29
N ALA A 21 -26.08 -7.54 -9.33
CA ALA A 21 -27.28 -8.12 -9.92
C ALA A 21 -28.05 -9.03 -8.94
N MET A 22 -27.35 -9.69 -8.02
CA MET A 22 -27.94 -10.51 -6.96
C MET A 22 -28.50 -9.68 -5.80
N PHE A 23 -27.88 -8.56 -5.43
CA PHE A 23 -28.47 -7.61 -4.48
C PHE A 23 -29.73 -6.93 -5.03
N ASN A 24 -29.82 -6.79 -6.35
CA ASN A 24 -31.00 -6.29 -7.04
C ASN A 24 -32.05 -7.38 -7.35
N ARG A 25 -31.71 -8.68 -7.21
CA ARG A 25 -32.66 -9.79 -7.34
C ARG A 25 -33.10 -10.19 -5.94
N ASP A 26 -34.41 -10.22 -5.73
CA ASP A 26 -35.03 -10.63 -4.48
C ASP A 26 -34.33 -11.85 -3.87
N PHE A 27 -33.78 -11.67 -2.66
CA PHE A 27 -33.42 -12.79 -1.80
C PHE A 27 -34.73 -13.46 -1.40
N GLY A 28 -35.19 -14.40 -2.22
CA GLY A 28 -36.49 -15.05 -2.09
C GLY A 28 -36.63 -15.81 -0.77
N GLU A 29 -37.38 -15.22 0.16
CA GLU A 29 -38.14 -15.94 1.18
C GLU A 29 -39.63 -15.69 0.88
N GLN A 30 -40.27 -16.62 0.16
CA GLN A 30 -41.72 -16.58 -0.04
C GLN A 30 -42.40 -17.19 1.19
N ASP A 31 -43.03 -16.30 1.99
CA ASP A 31 -44.31 -16.47 2.71
C ASP A 31 -44.37 -15.78 4.08
N ARG A 32 -43.27 -15.20 4.59
CA ARG A 32 -43.34 -14.38 5.83
C ARG A 32 -42.83 -12.95 5.71
N TYR A 33 -42.09 -12.63 4.65
CA TYR A 33 -41.35 -11.37 4.55
C TYR A 33 -41.35 -10.76 3.14
N GLU A 34 -42.45 -10.94 2.39
CA GLU A 34 -42.66 -10.40 1.03
C GLU A 34 -42.58 -8.86 0.96
N LYS A 35 -42.74 -8.16 2.09
CA LYS A 35 -42.58 -6.69 2.21
C LYS A 35 -41.20 -6.22 2.69
N THR A 36 -40.28 -7.15 2.96
CA THR A 36 -38.96 -6.92 3.59
C THR A 36 -37.81 -7.40 2.72
N ALA A 37 -38.06 -7.61 1.42
CA ALA A 37 -37.05 -7.92 0.44
C ALA A 37 -35.88 -6.92 0.58
N ASN A 38 -34.72 -7.45 0.98
CA ASN A 38 -33.48 -6.71 1.19
C ASN A 38 -33.41 -5.75 2.40
N ALA A 39 -34.02 -6.11 3.54
CA ALA A 39 -33.97 -5.33 4.78
C ALA A 39 -32.54 -4.91 5.20
N ILE A 40 -31.52 -5.75 4.96
CA ILE A 40 -30.12 -5.44 5.25
C ILE A 40 -29.61 -4.29 4.36
N ALA A 41 -29.78 -4.37 3.03
CA ALA A 41 -29.33 -3.28 2.16
C ALA A 41 -30.13 -2.00 2.39
N THR A 42 -31.43 -2.10 2.70
CA THR A 42 -32.24 -0.94 3.10
C THR A 42 -31.69 -0.29 4.36
N THR A 43 -31.31 -1.09 5.37
CA THR A 43 -30.69 -0.58 6.60
C THR A 43 -29.36 0.11 6.32
N TRP A 44 -28.52 -0.45 5.43
CA TRP A 44 -27.29 0.19 5.01
C TRP A 44 -27.53 1.47 4.22
N LEU A 45 -28.53 1.50 3.33
CA LEU A 45 -28.90 2.70 2.58
C LEU A 45 -29.34 3.83 3.51
N ILE A 46 -30.23 3.53 4.46
CA ILE A 46 -30.66 4.47 5.51
C ILE A 46 -29.44 5.00 6.28
N SER A 47 -28.52 4.11 6.65
CA SER A 47 -27.28 4.47 7.33
C SER A 47 -26.37 5.37 6.47
N PHE A 48 -26.23 5.08 5.17
CA PHE A 48 -25.46 5.92 4.23
C PHE A 48 -26.09 7.31 4.08
N GLU A 49 -27.43 7.40 4.01
CA GLU A 49 -28.15 8.67 3.97
C GLU A 49 -27.96 9.46 5.27
N GLN A 50 -28.05 8.80 6.42
CA GLN A 50 -27.83 9.42 7.72
C GLN A 50 -26.40 9.96 7.86
N ILE A 51 -25.39 9.19 7.45
CA ILE A 51 -24.00 9.64 7.40
C ILE A 51 -23.85 10.83 6.45
N THR A 52 -24.51 10.80 5.29
CA THR A 52 -24.51 11.90 4.31
C THR A 52 -25.03 13.21 4.88
N ARG A 53 -26.06 13.16 5.72
CA ARG A 53 -26.63 14.34 6.37
C ARG A 53 -25.78 14.85 7.53
N ASN A 54 -25.21 13.93 8.33
CA ASN A 54 -24.67 14.27 9.65
C ASN A 54 -23.14 14.31 9.72
N ALA A 55 -22.44 13.65 8.79
CA ALA A 55 -20.98 13.50 8.83
C ALA A 55 -20.35 13.59 7.42
N PRO A 56 -20.20 14.81 6.86
CA PRO A 56 -19.71 15.00 5.49
C PRO A 56 -18.33 14.37 5.20
N LEU A 57 -17.43 14.36 6.19
CA LEU A 57 -16.12 13.73 6.04
C LEU A 57 -16.23 12.20 5.96
N ALA A 58 -17.13 11.59 6.75
CA ALA A 58 -17.41 10.15 6.68
C ALA A 58 -18.04 9.76 5.34
N THR A 59 -18.91 10.61 4.77
CA THR A 59 -19.44 10.42 3.41
C THR A 59 -18.33 10.42 2.37
N LEU A 60 -17.38 11.35 2.49
CA LEU A 60 -16.23 11.42 1.60
C LEU A 60 -15.35 10.17 1.76
N TYR A 61 -15.23 9.63 2.96
CA TYR A 61 -14.48 8.38 3.22
C TYR A 61 -15.15 7.20 2.54
N LEU A 62 -16.47 7.03 2.70
CA LEU A 62 -17.23 5.98 2.03
C LEU A 62 -17.04 6.04 0.51
N ARG A 63 -17.10 7.24 -0.07
CA ARG A 63 -16.87 7.45 -1.52
C ARG A 63 -15.47 7.08 -1.96
N ASN A 64 -14.44 7.41 -1.18
CA ASN A 64 -13.06 7.01 -1.48
C ASN A 64 -12.85 5.50 -1.36
N ILE A 65 -13.29 4.92 -0.24
CA ILE A 65 -13.15 3.50 0.07
C ILE A 65 -13.81 2.64 -1.02
N ALA A 66 -14.93 3.08 -1.59
CA ALA A 66 -15.58 2.40 -2.70
C ALA A 66 -14.67 2.20 -3.93
N ASN A 67 -13.63 3.01 -4.09
CA ASN A 67 -12.69 2.92 -5.21
C ASN A 67 -11.41 2.13 -4.85
N PHE A 68 -11.28 1.70 -3.60
CA PHE A 68 -10.12 0.98 -3.09
C PHE A 68 -10.39 -0.53 -2.99
N THR A 69 -9.33 -1.32 -2.73
CA THR A 69 -9.48 -2.71 -2.30
C THR A 69 -10.08 -2.79 -0.89
N GLU A 70 -10.78 -3.90 -0.61
CA GLU A 70 -11.51 -4.13 0.66
C GLU A 70 -10.60 -4.25 1.89
N LYS A 71 -9.32 -4.51 1.66
CA LYS A 71 -8.35 -4.92 2.68
C LYS A 71 -7.18 -3.95 2.77
N ASP A 72 -6.68 -3.78 3.99
CA ASP A 72 -5.47 -3.03 4.33
C ASP A 72 -5.54 -1.54 3.98
N ILE A 73 -6.72 -0.92 4.10
CA ILE A 73 -6.93 0.49 3.72
C ILE A 73 -6.22 1.41 4.73
N PRO A 74 -5.23 2.22 4.30
CA PRO A 74 -4.52 3.13 5.19
C PRO A 74 -5.33 4.40 5.44
N ILE A 75 -5.47 4.82 6.69
CA ILE A 75 -6.13 6.09 7.04
C ILE A 75 -5.42 7.29 6.40
N SER A 76 -4.10 7.19 6.19
CA SER A 76 -3.31 8.23 5.52
C SER A 76 -3.73 8.47 4.06
N LEU A 77 -4.30 7.47 3.40
CA LEU A 77 -4.82 7.55 2.02
C LEU A 77 -6.11 8.37 1.95
N LEU A 78 -6.87 8.42 3.05
CA LEU A 78 -8.15 9.10 3.11
C LEU A 78 -7.98 10.62 3.21
N PRO A 79 -8.99 11.38 2.78
CA PRO A 79 -8.95 12.85 2.80
C PRO A 79 -8.71 13.41 4.20
N ASP A 80 -7.98 14.51 4.25
CA ASP A 80 -7.69 15.23 5.48
C ASP A 80 -8.94 16.00 5.96
N GLY A 81 -9.13 16.01 7.28
CA GLY A 81 -10.15 16.84 7.93
C GLY A 81 -9.64 18.26 8.18
N ARG A 82 -10.39 19.03 8.96
CA ARG A 82 -9.93 20.36 9.41
C ARG A 82 -8.92 20.25 10.56
N LYS A 83 -9.01 19.18 11.33
CA LYS A 83 -8.18 18.92 12.51
C LYS A 83 -7.48 17.56 12.37
N ASP A 84 -6.34 17.42 13.04
CA ASP A 84 -5.48 16.24 12.92
C ASP A 84 -6.18 14.94 13.36
N TRP A 85 -7.05 15.00 14.37
CA TRP A 85 -7.79 13.83 14.89
C TRP A 85 -9.07 13.51 14.10
N ASP A 86 -9.46 14.34 13.14
CA ASP A 86 -10.72 14.16 12.41
C ASP A 86 -10.75 12.81 11.68
N LYS A 87 -9.59 12.32 11.22
CA LYS A 87 -9.52 11.02 10.54
C LYS A 87 -9.87 9.85 11.45
N VAL A 88 -9.34 9.87 12.68
CA VAL A 88 -9.56 8.82 13.67
C VAL A 88 -11.02 8.82 14.08
N GLU A 89 -11.58 10.00 14.38
CA GLU A 89 -12.99 10.11 14.75
C GLU A 89 -13.91 9.72 13.59
N THR A 90 -13.57 10.08 12.35
CA THR A 90 -14.33 9.69 11.17
C THR A 90 -14.33 8.17 10.98
N VAL A 91 -13.19 7.50 11.16
CA VAL A 91 -13.13 6.04 11.13
C VAL A 91 -13.93 5.43 12.28
N ASN A 92 -13.92 6.04 13.47
CA ASN A 92 -14.75 5.59 14.59
C ASN A 92 -16.26 5.69 14.29
N ILE A 93 -16.71 6.72 13.57
CA ILE A 93 -18.09 6.81 13.09
C ILE A 93 -18.41 5.59 12.20
N LEU A 94 -17.55 5.27 11.23
CA LEU A 94 -17.74 4.10 10.36
C LEU A 94 -17.71 2.77 11.14
N LYS A 95 -16.91 2.68 12.21
CA LYS A 95 -16.90 1.54 13.13
C LYS A 95 -18.22 1.39 13.90
N ARG A 96 -18.85 2.50 14.33
CA ARG A 96 -20.16 2.47 15.04
C ARG A 96 -21.28 1.91 14.17
N TYR A 97 -21.22 2.13 12.86
CA TYR A 97 -22.13 1.49 11.89
C TYR A 97 -21.71 0.07 11.50
N THR A 98 -20.66 -0.48 12.13
CA THR A 98 -20.08 -1.80 11.79
C THR A 98 -19.72 -1.94 10.32
N PHE A 99 -19.30 -0.86 9.66
CA PHE A 99 -18.89 -0.89 8.25
C PHE A 99 -17.43 -1.31 8.07
N VAL A 100 -16.59 -1.00 9.05
CA VAL A 100 -15.15 -1.25 8.99
C VAL A 100 -14.69 -2.11 10.16
N LEU A 101 -13.66 -2.90 9.92
CA LEU A 101 -13.01 -3.80 10.84
C LEU A 101 -11.63 -3.27 11.21
N ASP A 102 -11.32 -3.25 12.51
CA ASP A 102 -9.96 -2.98 12.96
C ASP A 102 -9.07 -4.20 12.72
N ARG A 103 -7.85 -3.96 12.25
CA ARG A 103 -6.84 -5.01 12.08
C ARG A 103 -5.92 -5.19 13.29
N GLY A 104 -6.06 -4.37 14.33
CA GLY A 104 -5.11 -4.29 15.44
C GLY A 104 -3.79 -3.60 15.04
N THR A 105 -3.64 -3.20 13.78
CA THR A 105 -2.54 -2.37 13.29
C THR A 105 -2.96 -0.91 13.30
N VAL A 106 -2.16 -0.06 13.95
CA VAL A 106 -2.42 1.39 14.03
C VAL A 106 -2.56 1.98 12.62
N ASN A 107 -3.65 2.73 12.39
CA ASN A 107 -3.94 3.47 11.16
C ASN A 107 -4.30 2.67 9.90
N ARG A 108 -4.75 1.41 10.03
CA ARG A 108 -5.29 0.62 8.90
C ARG A 108 -6.55 -0.12 9.29
N PHE A 109 -7.43 -0.36 8.32
CA PHE A 109 -8.68 -1.08 8.53
C PHE A 109 -9.13 -1.82 7.27
N ASP A 110 -10.05 -2.77 7.46
CA ASP A 110 -10.75 -3.45 6.37
C ASP A 110 -12.18 -2.93 6.30
N ILE A 111 -12.80 -3.01 5.12
CA ILE A 111 -14.23 -2.80 4.96
C ILE A 111 -14.93 -4.15 4.75
N TYR A 112 -16.09 -4.35 5.37
CA TYR A 112 -16.87 -5.56 5.11
C TYR A 112 -17.25 -5.62 3.62
N ARG A 113 -16.96 -6.76 2.98
CA ARG A 113 -17.17 -6.98 1.54
C ARG A 113 -18.57 -6.58 1.06
N LEU A 114 -19.62 -6.98 1.79
CA LEU A 114 -21.00 -6.66 1.41
C LEU A 114 -21.29 -5.16 1.52
N VAL A 115 -20.77 -4.50 2.55
CA VAL A 115 -20.86 -3.04 2.72
C VAL A 115 -20.12 -2.33 1.59
N HIS A 116 -18.92 -2.79 1.23
CA HIS A 116 -18.14 -2.24 0.12
C HIS A 116 -18.90 -2.32 -1.22
N ILE A 117 -19.53 -3.46 -1.51
CA ILE A 117 -20.38 -3.64 -2.70
C ILE A 117 -21.60 -2.72 -2.66
N ALA A 118 -22.28 -2.64 -1.51
CA ALA A 118 -23.44 -1.78 -1.33
C ALA A 118 -23.11 -0.30 -1.55
N ILE A 119 -21.97 0.18 -1.04
CA ILE A 119 -21.51 1.56 -1.26
C ILE A 119 -21.25 1.82 -2.74
N ARG A 120 -20.57 0.89 -3.44
CA ARG A 120 -20.31 1.03 -4.89
C ARG A 120 -21.61 1.15 -5.68
N ASN A 121 -22.59 0.30 -5.39
CA ASN A 121 -23.91 0.36 -6.03
C ASN A 121 -24.61 1.70 -5.73
N TRP A 122 -24.65 2.10 -4.46
CA TRP A 122 -25.24 3.38 -4.04
C TRP A 122 -24.60 4.58 -4.75
N ILE A 123 -23.28 4.60 -4.91
CA ILE A 123 -22.57 5.68 -5.63
C ILE A 123 -22.91 5.67 -7.13
N GLN A 124 -23.00 4.49 -7.75
CA GLN A 124 -23.37 4.36 -9.15
C GLN A 124 -24.77 4.93 -9.43
N THR A 125 -25.73 4.70 -8.53
CA THR A 125 -27.09 5.24 -8.65
C THR A 125 -27.19 6.77 -8.56
N GLN A 126 -26.16 7.43 -8.02
CA GLN A 126 -26.14 8.91 -7.88
C GLN A 126 -25.57 9.65 -9.10
N GLY A 127 -25.09 8.95 -10.13
CA GLY A 127 -24.80 9.56 -11.44
C GLY A 127 -23.52 10.41 -11.55
N ASP A 128 -22.56 10.31 -10.63
CA ASP A 128 -21.33 11.15 -10.64
C ASP A 128 -20.03 10.35 -10.44
N LEU A 129 -19.98 9.12 -10.98
CA LEU A 129 -18.85 8.20 -10.78
C LEU A 129 -17.54 8.75 -11.36
N GLY A 130 -17.60 9.36 -12.55
CA GLY A 130 -16.41 9.90 -13.23
C GLY A 130 -15.71 11.01 -12.44
N LYS A 131 -16.46 12.01 -11.97
CA LYS A 131 -15.90 13.12 -11.17
C LYS A 131 -15.37 12.64 -9.83
N GLN A 132 -16.04 11.67 -9.21
CA GLN A 132 -15.57 11.06 -7.96
C GLN A 132 -14.24 10.34 -8.16
N ILE A 133 -14.14 9.51 -9.19
CA ILE A 133 -12.89 8.79 -9.49
C ILE A 133 -11.77 9.76 -9.83
N THR A 134 -12.05 10.83 -10.57
CA THR A 134 -11.04 11.88 -10.83
C THR A 134 -10.52 12.49 -9.52
N LYS A 135 -11.39 12.77 -8.54
CA LYS A 135 -10.96 13.27 -7.22
C LYS A 135 -10.08 12.25 -6.48
N VAL A 136 -10.47 10.97 -6.49
CA VAL A 136 -9.67 9.90 -5.86
C VAL A 136 -8.30 9.78 -6.53
N ILE A 137 -8.24 9.85 -7.87
CA ILE A 137 -6.97 9.82 -8.62
C ILE A 137 -6.08 11.01 -8.27
N CYS A 138 -6.63 12.23 -8.19
CA CYS A 138 -5.85 13.40 -7.77
C CYS A 138 -5.25 13.21 -6.37
N GLN A 139 -6.07 12.78 -5.41
CA GLN A 139 -5.62 12.54 -4.03
C GLN A 139 -4.57 11.43 -3.95
N LEU A 140 -4.76 10.34 -4.70
CA LEU A 140 -3.77 9.27 -4.80
C LEU A 140 -2.47 9.79 -5.43
N SER A 141 -2.54 10.56 -6.50
CA SER A 141 -1.35 11.11 -7.16
C SER A 141 -0.54 12.03 -6.25
N GLU A 142 -1.20 12.84 -5.43
CA GLU A 142 -0.54 13.71 -4.45
C GLU A 142 0.12 12.91 -3.31
N LYS A 143 -0.55 11.85 -2.84
CA LYS A 143 -0.11 11.07 -1.68
C LYS A 143 0.83 9.92 -2.03
N PHE A 144 0.83 9.44 -3.27
CA PHE A 144 1.65 8.30 -3.68
C PHE A 144 3.13 8.71 -3.73
N PRO A 145 3.97 8.17 -2.84
CA PRO A 145 5.34 8.65 -2.73
C PRO A 145 6.19 8.14 -3.89
N TRP A 146 7.26 8.88 -4.21
CA TRP A 146 8.27 8.39 -5.14
C TRP A 146 8.83 7.04 -4.65
N PRO A 147 8.95 6.01 -5.53
CA PRO A 147 9.40 4.69 -5.12
C PRO A 147 10.86 4.70 -4.67
N THR A 148 11.06 4.75 -3.36
CA THR A 148 12.35 4.60 -2.71
C THR A 148 12.26 3.51 -1.66
N HIS A 149 13.41 3.09 -1.17
CA HIS A 149 13.46 2.17 -0.04
C HIS A 149 12.85 2.77 1.24
N LYS A 150 13.06 4.07 1.50
CA LYS A 150 12.51 4.76 2.69
C LYS A 150 10.99 4.82 2.68
N THR A 151 10.40 4.91 1.49
CA THR A 151 8.96 5.00 1.27
C THR A 151 8.33 3.63 1.01
N ARG A 152 9.11 2.53 1.12
CA ARG A 152 8.68 1.17 0.77
C ARG A 152 7.41 0.73 1.46
N ASP A 153 7.33 0.91 2.77
CA ASP A 153 6.17 0.48 3.52
C ASP A 153 4.90 1.25 3.11
N VAL A 154 5.06 2.52 2.71
CA VAL A 154 3.97 3.39 2.25
C VAL A 154 3.50 3.01 0.84
N TRP A 155 4.40 3.00 -0.17
CA TRP A 155 3.97 2.67 -1.54
C TRP A 155 3.54 1.21 -1.68
N THR A 156 4.07 0.28 -0.88
CA THR A 156 3.61 -1.12 -0.88
C THR A 156 2.17 -1.20 -0.40
N SER A 157 1.81 -0.42 0.61
CA SER A 157 0.45 -0.35 1.14
C SER A 157 -0.51 0.35 0.19
N TYR A 158 -0.06 1.37 -0.54
CA TYR A 158 -0.92 2.12 -1.46
C TYR A 158 -1.14 1.40 -2.79
N LEU A 159 -0.16 0.60 -3.23
CA LEU A 159 -0.14 -0.03 -4.56
C LEU A 159 -1.43 -0.79 -4.93
N PRO A 160 -2.00 -1.67 -4.08
CA PRO A 160 -3.23 -2.40 -4.44
C PRO A 160 -4.40 -1.46 -4.70
N HIS A 161 -4.56 -0.43 -3.86
CA HIS A 161 -5.61 0.57 -4.02
C HIS A 161 -5.40 1.39 -5.29
N THR A 162 -4.15 1.80 -5.57
CA THR A 162 -3.80 2.52 -6.79
C THR A 162 -4.09 1.72 -8.05
N GLN A 163 -3.78 0.42 -8.07
CA GLN A 163 -4.11 -0.46 -9.19
C GLN A 163 -5.62 -0.54 -9.43
N THR A 164 -6.43 -0.72 -8.38
CA THR A 164 -7.89 -0.75 -8.50
C THR A 164 -8.45 0.54 -9.10
N VAL A 165 -7.91 1.69 -8.72
CA VAL A 165 -8.35 2.98 -9.28
C VAL A 165 -7.91 3.14 -10.74
N LEU A 166 -6.69 2.70 -11.10
CA LEU A 166 -6.17 2.77 -12.47
C LEU A 166 -6.84 1.80 -13.44
N GLU A 167 -7.47 0.73 -12.96
CA GLU A 167 -8.31 -0.15 -13.78
C GLU A 167 -9.55 0.58 -14.33
N PHE A 168 -9.97 1.69 -13.72
CA PHE A 168 -11.09 2.47 -14.19
C PHE A 168 -10.75 3.27 -15.45
N ARG A 169 -11.35 2.89 -16.58
CA ARG A 169 -11.21 3.58 -17.86
C ARG A 169 -12.32 4.63 -18.01
N GLY A 170 -12.04 5.87 -17.60
CA GLY A 170 -12.98 7.00 -17.71
C GLY A 170 -12.40 8.16 -18.52
N HIS A 171 -13.24 8.84 -19.32
CA HIS A 171 -12.85 9.91 -20.25
C HIS A 171 -12.63 11.29 -19.61
N TYR A 172 -12.72 11.44 -18.29
CA TYR A 172 -12.77 12.74 -17.59
C TYR A 172 -11.59 13.00 -16.63
N ILE A 173 -10.45 12.37 -16.88
CA ILE A 173 -9.26 12.48 -16.03
C ILE A 173 -8.25 13.41 -16.72
N LYS A 174 -7.72 14.40 -15.99
CA LYS A 174 -6.61 15.22 -16.50
C LYS A 174 -5.44 14.32 -16.84
N LYS A 175 -5.01 14.36 -18.10
CA LYS A 175 -4.00 13.44 -18.64
C LYS A 175 -2.70 13.47 -17.84
N GLU A 176 -2.27 14.64 -17.36
CA GLU A 176 -1.01 14.77 -16.63
C GLU A 176 -1.02 14.05 -15.28
N ILE A 177 -2.13 14.11 -14.54
CA ILE A 177 -2.26 13.48 -13.21
C ILE A 177 -2.26 11.95 -13.34
N LEU A 178 -2.95 11.44 -14.37
CA LEU A 178 -2.96 10.02 -14.68
C LEU A 178 -1.57 9.52 -15.09
N GLU A 179 -0.86 10.28 -15.93
CA GLU A 179 0.50 9.99 -16.36
C GLU A 179 1.47 9.93 -15.18
N LEU A 180 1.40 10.88 -14.24
CA LEU A 180 2.25 10.91 -13.05
C LEU A 180 2.03 9.67 -12.16
N LEU A 181 0.77 9.34 -11.86
CA LEU A 181 0.44 8.19 -11.03
C LEU A 181 0.87 6.87 -11.71
N GLN A 182 0.62 6.72 -13.01
CA GLN A 182 1.07 5.58 -13.81
C GLN A 182 2.60 5.49 -13.86
N HIS A 183 3.29 6.62 -13.99
CA HIS A 183 4.75 6.69 -13.95
C HIS A 183 5.28 6.17 -12.61
N ASN A 184 4.72 6.62 -11.49
CA ASN A 184 5.12 6.18 -10.16
C ASN A 184 4.86 4.67 -9.96
N VAL A 185 3.72 4.17 -10.41
CA VAL A 185 3.40 2.72 -10.36
C VAL A 185 4.37 1.91 -11.23
N ALA A 186 4.67 2.37 -12.45
CA ALA A 186 5.66 1.73 -13.32
C ALA A 186 7.06 1.71 -12.69
N LYS A 187 7.43 2.78 -11.97
CA LYS A 187 8.68 2.83 -11.19
C LYS A 187 8.67 1.80 -10.06
N VAL A 188 7.56 1.59 -9.35
CA VAL A 188 7.43 0.53 -8.32
C VAL A 188 7.71 -0.85 -8.92
N TYR A 189 7.13 -1.20 -10.07
CA TYR A 189 7.38 -2.51 -10.69
C TYR A 189 8.81 -2.70 -11.18
N ASN A 190 9.44 -1.63 -11.66
CA ASN A 190 10.83 -1.66 -12.11
C ASN A 190 11.83 -1.65 -10.95
N PHE A 191 11.44 -1.16 -9.77
CA PHE A 191 12.30 -0.97 -8.62
C PHE A 191 13.03 -2.27 -8.22
N PRO A 192 12.37 -3.43 -8.01
CA PRO A 192 13.07 -4.68 -7.69
C PRO A 192 14.06 -5.13 -8.79
N ARG A 193 13.70 -4.93 -10.06
CA ARG A 193 14.53 -5.34 -11.21
C ARG A 193 15.84 -4.55 -11.25
N GLN A 194 15.76 -3.23 -11.12
CA GLN A 194 16.93 -2.33 -11.17
C GLN A 194 17.96 -2.70 -10.09
N TYR A 195 17.52 -3.00 -8.87
CA TYR A 195 18.48 -3.41 -7.83
C TYR A 195 19.05 -4.80 -8.03
N LYS A 196 18.29 -5.73 -8.63
CA LYS A 196 18.80 -7.06 -8.96
C LYS A 196 19.91 -6.97 -10.02
N GLU A 197 19.71 -6.14 -11.04
CA GLU A 197 20.71 -5.85 -12.07
C GLU A 197 21.95 -5.14 -11.47
N ALA A 198 21.75 -4.15 -10.60
CA ALA A 198 22.83 -3.49 -9.87
C ALA A 198 23.63 -4.46 -8.99
N GLU A 199 22.97 -5.38 -8.27
CA GLU A 199 23.63 -6.42 -7.47
C GLU A 199 24.50 -7.31 -8.36
N GLN A 200 23.97 -7.75 -9.50
CA GLN A 200 24.71 -8.59 -10.43
C GLN A 200 25.96 -7.88 -10.95
N MET A 201 25.84 -6.61 -11.34
CA MET A 201 26.96 -5.81 -11.82
C MET A 201 28.02 -5.63 -10.73
N HIS A 202 27.64 -5.21 -9.52
CA HIS A 202 28.58 -5.05 -8.41
C HIS A 202 29.24 -6.35 -7.96
N ARG A 203 28.55 -7.50 -8.05
CA ARG A 203 29.17 -8.82 -7.83
C ARG A 203 30.24 -9.13 -8.88
N LYS A 204 29.97 -8.88 -10.16
CA LYS A 204 30.95 -9.07 -11.24
C LYS A 204 32.16 -8.14 -11.05
N THR A 205 31.92 -6.85 -10.78
CA THR A 205 32.98 -5.88 -10.49
C THR A 205 33.82 -6.32 -9.30
N LEU A 206 33.20 -6.74 -8.19
CA LEU A 206 33.92 -7.21 -7.01
C LEU A 206 34.77 -8.45 -7.31
N ALA A 207 34.25 -9.40 -8.08
CA ALA A 207 35.01 -10.59 -8.48
C ALA A 207 36.23 -10.21 -9.34
N LEU A 208 36.06 -9.30 -10.31
CA LEU A 208 37.14 -8.83 -11.15
C LEU A 208 38.19 -8.03 -10.36
N SER A 209 37.77 -7.09 -9.50
CA SER A 209 38.69 -6.31 -8.66
C SER A 209 39.48 -7.21 -7.72
N LYS A 210 38.87 -8.23 -7.12
CA LYS A 210 39.59 -9.24 -6.32
C LYS A 210 40.66 -9.98 -7.12
N LYS A 211 40.37 -10.33 -8.38
CA LYS A 211 41.29 -11.06 -9.25
C LYS A 211 42.45 -10.18 -9.73
N VAL A 212 42.17 -8.94 -10.13
CA VAL A 212 43.13 -8.04 -10.78
C VAL A 212 43.94 -7.23 -9.77
N LEU A 213 43.27 -6.68 -8.75
CA LEU A 213 43.88 -5.76 -7.79
C LEU A 213 44.19 -6.42 -6.44
N GLY A 214 43.64 -7.60 -6.19
CA GLY A 214 43.72 -8.29 -4.90
C GLY A 214 42.56 -7.92 -3.95
N PRO A 215 42.34 -8.76 -2.91
CA PRO A 215 41.20 -8.63 -2.00
C PRO A 215 41.27 -7.40 -1.08
N GLU A 216 42.46 -6.86 -0.84
CA GLU A 216 42.72 -5.78 0.10
C GLU A 216 42.89 -4.41 -0.57
N ASN A 217 42.92 -4.37 -1.91
CA ASN A 217 43.09 -3.13 -2.62
C ASN A 217 41.94 -2.14 -2.31
N PRO A 218 42.23 -0.84 -2.10
CA PRO A 218 41.20 0.16 -1.77
C PRO A 218 40.02 0.21 -2.76
N SER A 219 40.27 -0.05 -4.05
CA SER A 219 39.22 -0.14 -5.08
C SER A 219 38.36 -1.40 -4.93
N THR A 220 38.94 -2.52 -4.51
CA THR A 220 38.21 -3.75 -4.16
C THR A 220 37.33 -3.52 -2.92
N LEU A 221 37.85 -2.85 -1.89
CA LEU A 221 37.10 -2.51 -0.68
C LEU A 221 35.95 -1.53 -0.98
N SER A 222 36.16 -0.58 -1.90
CA SER A 222 35.10 0.29 -2.41
C SER A 222 34.01 -0.48 -3.16
N SER A 223 34.39 -1.49 -3.96
CA SER A 223 33.42 -2.38 -4.59
C SER A 223 32.61 -3.19 -3.57
N MET A 224 33.22 -3.63 -2.46
CA MET A 224 32.52 -4.31 -1.37
C MET A 224 31.50 -3.38 -0.69
N ASN A 225 31.89 -2.15 -0.37
CA ASN A 225 30.99 -1.15 0.20
C ASN A 225 29.80 -0.85 -0.73
N ASN A 226 30.03 -0.74 -2.04
CA ASN A 226 28.95 -0.50 -3.01
C ASN A 226 27.98 -1.67 -3.09
N LEU A 227 28.46 -2.92 -3.06
CA LEU A 227 27.60 -4.09 -3.02
C LEU A 227 26.77 -4.16 -1.72
N ALA A 228 27.35 -3.76 -0.58
CA ALA A 228 26.62 -3.62 0.68
C ALA A 228 25.52 -2.56 0.61
N LEU A 229 25.78 -1.42 -0.02
CA LEU A 229 24.77 -0.39 -0.27
C LEU A 229 23.63 -0.90 -1.16
N VAL A 230 23.91 -1.72 -2.18
CA VAL A 230 22.86 -2.34 -2.98
C VAL A 230 22.01 -3.30 -2.16
N PHE A 231 22.61 -4.13 -1.30
CA PHE A 231 21.85 -4.97 -0.38
C PHE A 231 20.95 -4.15 0.54
N ASN A 232 21.46 -3.04 1.07
CA ASN A 232 20.66 -2.13 1.88
C ASN A 232 19.46 -1.59 1.08
N ARG A 233 19.67 -1.11 -0.16
CA ARG A 233 18.59 -0.60 -1.01
C ARG A 233 17.55 -1.66 -1.41
N GLN A 234 17.93 -2.93 -1.44
CA GLN A 234 17.00 -4.06 -1.64
C GLN A 234 16.20 -4.44 -0.39
N GLY A 235 16.54 -3.89 0.78
CA GLY A 235 16.00 -4.31 2.08
C GLY A 235 16.63 -5.59 2.63
N LYS A 236 17.76 -6.04 2.08
CA LYS A 236 18.53 -7.20 2.57
C LYS A 236 19.53 -6.75 3.64
N TYR A 237 19.02 -6.21 4.76
CA TYR A 237 19.85 -5.49 5.72
C TYR A 237 20.89 -6.35 6.42
N GLU A 238 20.58 -7.60 6.75
CA GLU A 238 21.51 -8.52 7.41
C GLU A 238 22.71 -8.80 6.50
N LYS A 239 22.47 -9.00 5.19
CA LYS A 239 23.52 -9.17 4.20
C LYS A 239 24.33 -7.89 4.01
N ALA A 240 23.67 -6.73 4.03
CA ALA A 240 24.35 -5.44 3.97
C ALA A 240 25.24 -5.23 5.20
N GLU A 241 24.78 -5.58 6.40
CA GLU A 241 25.49 -5.41 7.65
C GLU A 241 26.74 -6.28 7.68
N GLN A 242 26.61 -7.57 7.36
CA GLN A 242 27.74 -8.50 7.27
C GLN A 242 28.81 -7.99 6.30
N MET A 243 28.39 -7.47 5.14
CA MET A 243 29.33 -6.96 4.14
C MET A 243 29.98 -5.64 4.57
N HIS A 244 29.24 -4.72 5.20
CA HIS A 244 29.80 -3.48 5.75
C HIS A 244 30.80 -3.76 6.87
N ARG A 245 30.51 -4.70 7.80
CA ARG A 245 31.43 -5.12 8.87
C ARG A 245 32.73 -5.69 8.30
N LYS A 246 32.62 -6.66 7.37
CA LYS A 246 33.80 -7.22 6.69
C LYS A 246 34.61 -6.17 5.94
N THR A 247 33.95 -5.20 5.31
CA THR A 247 34.63 -4.10 4.61
C THR A 247 35.31 -3.15 5.60
N LEU A 248 34.75 -2.97 6.80
CA LEU A 248 35.31 -2.11 7.84
C LEU A 248 36.63 -2.68 8.36
N GLU A 249 36.62 -3.95 8.76
CA GLU A 249 37.80 -4.66 9.26
C GLU A 249 38.97 -4.57 8.26
N LEU A 250 38.69 -4.78 6.97
CA LEU A 250 39.69 -4.68 5.91
C LEU A 250 40.17 -3.24 5.70
N ARG A 251 39.28 -2.25 5.73
CA ARG A 251 39.65 -0.82 5.57
C ARG A 251 40.48 -0.32 6.74
N GLU A 252 40.15 -0.71 7.97
CA GLU A 252 40.93 -0.35 9.15
C GLU A 252 42.35 -0.91 9.06
N ARG A 253 42.50 -2.16 8.62
CA ARG A 253 43.83 -2.78 8.45
C ARG A 253 44.64 -2.14 7.32
N VAL A 254 44.03 -1.85 6.18
CA VAL A 254 44.74 -1.39 4.96
C VAL A 254 44.95 0.13 4.93
N LEU A 255 43.94 0.90 5.32
CA LEU A 255 43.91 2.36 5.18
C LEU A 255 44.04 3.09 6.52
N GLY A 256 43.91 2.38 7.63
CA GLY A 256 43.84 2.94 8.97
C GLY A 256 42.43 3.44 9.36
N PRO A 257 42.19 3.58 10.68
CA PRO A 257 40.88 3.95 11.22
C PRO A 257 40.49 5.41 10.89
N LYS A 258 41.48 6.30 10.70
CA LYS A 258 41.26 7.73 10.43
C LYS A 258 41.04 8.05 8.94
N ASN A 259 41.03 7.05 8.05
CA ASN A 259 40.83 7.29 6.62
C ASN A 259 39.38 7.71 6.33
N PRO A 260 39.13 8.70 5.45
CA PRO A 260 37.79 9.11 5.05
C PRO A 260 36.90 7.96 4.54
N SER A 261 37.50 6.98 3.86
CA SER A 261 36.79 5.79 3.37
C SER A 261 36.36 4.87 4.51
N THR A 262 37.14 4.79 5.60
CA THR A 262 36.79 4.02 6.80
C THR A 262 35.63 4.71 7.52
N PHE A 263 35.70 6.03 7.73
CA PHE A 263 34.61 6.82 8.32
C PHE A 263 33.30 6.71 7.53
N THR A 264 33.36 6.78 6.20
CA THR A 264 32.18 6.61 5.34
C THR A 264 31.51 5.25 5.57
N ASN A 265 32.30 4.18 5.73
CA ASN A 265 31.77 2.85 5.98
C ASN A 265 31.14 2.73 7.38
N ILE A 266 31.75 3.35 8.40
CA ILE A 266 31.19 3.43 9.75
C ILE A 266 29.82 4.14 9.71
N ASN A 267 29.71 5.27 9.03
CA ASN A 267 28.45 6.01 8.90
C ASN A 267 27.35 5.17 8.23
N ASN A 268 27.68 4.41 7.20
CA ASN A 268 26.75 3.49 6.55
C ASN A 268 26.30 2.37 7.50
N LEU A 269 27.24 1.78 8.25
CA LEU A 269 26.96 0.71 9.21
C LEU A 269 26.11 1.20 10.38
N VAL A 270 26.38 2.38 10.92
CA VAL A 270 25.57 3.02 11.99
C VAL A 270 24.15 3.27 11.49
N SER A 271 24.01 3.83 10.28
CA SER A 271 22.69 4.10 9.69
C SER A 271 21.88 2.82 9.51
N LEU A 272 22.53 1.75 9.04
CA LEU A 272 21.91 0.43 8.88
C LEU A 272 21.53 -0.20 10.23
N SER A 273 22.41 -0.09 11.22
CA SER A 273 22.17 -0.62 12.58
C SER A 273 20.99 0.06 13.26
N LYS A 274 20.84 1.38 13.09
CA LYS A 274 19.67 2.13 13.56
C LYS A 274 18.38 1.59 12.93
N LEU A 275 18.36 1.37 11.61
CA LEU A 275 17.20 0.81 10.90
C LEU A 275 16.86 -0.61 11.39
N LEU A 276 17.86 -1.47 11.56
CA LEU A 276 17.69 -2.83 12.08
C LEU A 276 17.16 -2.83 13.53
N CYS A 277 17.66 -1.94 14.38
CA CYS A 277 17.19 -1.80 15.76
C CYS A 277 15.71 -1.38 15.80
N ILE A 278 15.34 -0.36 15.04
CA ILE A 278 13.94 0.09 14.91
C ILE A 278 13.05 -1.07 14.46
N ARG A 279 13.44 -1.80 13.40
CA ARG A 279 12.66 -2.94 12.92
C ARG A 279 12.52 -4.07 13.94
N LYS A 280 13.60 -4.41 14.67
CA LYS A 280 13.57 -5.43 15.73
C LYS A 280 12.70 -5.02 16.92
N LEU A 281 12.67 -3.73 17.25
CA LEU A 281 11.77 -3.20 18.28
C LEU A 281 10.32 -3.33 17.82
N PHE A 282 10.00 -2.93 16.59
CA PHE A 282 8.65 -3.11 16.05
C PHE A 282 8.24 -4.59 15.94
N SER A 283 9.13 -5.50 15.56
CA SER A 283 8.81 -6.94 15.48
C SER A 283 8.74 -7.67 16.82
N ARG A 284 9.05 -7.00 17.94
CA ARG A 284 8.92 -7.54 19.31
C ARG A 284 7.70 -6.99 20.04
N ILE A 285 7.13 -5.90 19.54
CA ILE A 285 5.96 -5.22 20.10
C ILE A 285 4.66 -5.79 19.49
N TYR A 286 4.76 -6.60 18.43
CA TYR A 286 3.67 -7.32 17.77
C TYR A 286 4.07 -8.78 17.57
#